data_AF-A0A3D4BAP4-F1
#
_entry.id   AF-A0A3D4BAP4-F1
#
_cell.length_a   1.000
_cell.length_b   1.000
_cell.length_c   1.000
_cell.angle_alpha   90.00
_cell.angle_beta   90.00
_cell.angle_gamma   90.00
#
_symmetry.space_group_name_H-M   'P 1'
#
loop_
_entity.id
_entity.type
_entity.pdbx_description
1 polymer ?
#
loop_
_entity_poly.entity_id
_entity_poly.type
_entity_poly.pdbx_seq_one_letter_code
_entity_poly.pdbx_strand_id
1 'polypeptide(L)'
;MLNELAYRANFWVQTFESLINAIMVLGAVGVVFSQTNTLGDWMVWELTALCGVYFIMLGGINMILSPSLSQFIDDVRQGTLDFTLTKPEDAQLLVSISRVQMWKLLDVMLGIGVVGYAVRQLGDQISWTDASLFGVSLLLGGIIVYSFWIMLATLAFWFIRVENIFFIFWSMYNAGRWPVTIYP
;
A
#
# COMPACT_ATOMS: atom_id res chain seq x y z
N MET A 1 -10.95 -24.00 18.33
CA MET A 1 -9.52 -24.23 18.60
C MET A 1 -8.62 -24.03 17.37
N LEU A 2 -8.76 -24.79 16.27
CA LEU A 2 -7.91 -24.60 15.07
C LEU A 2 -8.02 -23.19 14.45
N ASN A 3 -9.23 -22.63 14.35
CA ASN A 3 -9.43 -21.25 13.85
C ASN A 3 -8.87 -20.15 14.77
N GLU A 4 -8.91 -20.33 16.09
CA GLU A 4 -8.36 -19.35 17.04
C GLU A 4 -6.82 -19.38 17.05
N LEU A 5 -6.23 -20.57 16.97
CA LEU A 5 -4.78 -20.73 16.80
C LEU A 5 -4.33 -20.18 15.45
N ALA A 6 -5.08 -20.42 14.37
CA ALA A 6 -4.81 -19.83 13.07
C ALA A 6 -4.85 -18.30 13.14
N TYR A 7 -5.81 -17.70 13.83
CA TYR A 7 -5.89 -16.24 13.97
C TYR A 7 -4.70 -15.65 14.74
N ARG A 8 -4.32 -16.26 15.88
CA ARG A 8 -3.17 -15.81 16.69
C ARG A 8 -1.83 -16.08 16.02
N ALA A 9 -1.65 -17.24 15.38
CA ALA A 9 -0.45 -17.55 14.62
C ALA A 9 -0.32 -16.65 13.40
N ASN A 10 -1.41 -16.41 12.67
CA ASN A 10 -1.44 -15.52 11.52
C ASN A 10 -1.10 -14.08 11.92
N PHE A 11 -1.57 -13.60 13.08
CA PHE A 11 -1.14 -12.29 13.59
C PHE A 11 0.38 -12.18 13.69
N TRP A 12 1.01 -13.15 14.35
CA TRP A 12 2.46 -13.13 14.53
C TRP A 12 3.19 -13.25 13.19
N VAL A 13 2.77 -14.18 12.33
CA VAL A 13 3.36 -14.34 10.99
C VAL A 13 3.29 -13.05 10.18
N GLN A 14 2.11 -12.42 10.11
CA GLN A 14 1.93 -11.15 9.39
C GLN A 14 2.79 -10.03 10.00
N THR A 15 2.84 -9.94 11.33
CA THR A 15 3.66 -8.94 12.01
C THR A 15 5.16 -9.13 11.70
N PHE A 16 5.64 -10.38 11.73
CA PHE A 16 7.03 -10.69 11.38
C PHE A 16 7.32 -10.40 9.92
N GLU A 17 6.42 -10.73 9.00
CA GLU A 17 6.56 -10.41 7.57
C GLU A 17 6.69 -8.89 7.36
N SER A 18 5.80 -8.11 7.95
CA SER A 18 5.81 -6.65 7.93
C SER A 18 7.14 -6.08 8.45
N LEU A 19 7.62 -6.59 9.59
CA LEU A 19 8.88 -6.14 10.18
C LEU A 19 10.08 -6.50 9.32
N ILE A 20 10.15 -7.72 8.79
CA ILE A 20 11.23 -8.16 7.91
C ILE A 20 11.24 -7.28 6.65
N ASN A 21 10.07 -7.00 6.06
CA ASN A 21 9.96 -6.14 4.89
C ASN A 21 10.47 -4.72 5.18
N ALA A 22 10.03 -4.13 6.30
CA ALA A 22 10.50 -2.83 6.76
C ALA A 22 12.03 -2.81 6.96
N ILE A 23 12.58 -3.82 7.63
CA ILE A 23 14.04 -3.95 7.84
C ILE A 23 14.77 -4.11 6.52
N MET A 24 14.25 -4.88 5.57
CA MET A 24 14.88 -5.09 4.27
C MET A 24 14.91 -3.79 3.45
N VAL A 25 13.80 -3.05 3.40
CA VAL A 25 13.72 -1.78 2.67
C VAL A 25 14.61 -0.72 3.32
N LEU A 26 14.49 -0.51 4.63
CA LEU A 26 15.29 0.49 5.35
C LEU A 26 16.77 0.08 5.43
N GLY A 27 17.06 -1.21 5.55
CA GLY A 27 18.39 -1.77 5.49
C GLY A 27 19.04 -1.55 4.13
N ALA A 28 18.29 -1.72 3.03
CA ALA A 28 18.77 -1.40 1.69
C ALA A 28 19.12 0.09 1.56
N VAL A 29 18.30 1.00 2.08
CA VAL A 29 18.63 2.43 2.18
C VAL A 29 19.93 2.64 2.96
N GLY A 30 20.07 2.02 4.13
CA GLY A 30 21.27 2.13 4.96
C GLY A 30 22.54 1.60 4.27
N VAL A 31 22.44 0.48 3.55
CA VAL A 31 23.57 -0.09 2.79
C VAL A 31 23.97 0.82 1.64
N VAL A 32 23.02 1.38 0.89
CA VAL A 32 23.32 2.30 -0.22
C VAL A 32 24.03 3.55 0.31
N PHE A 33 23.51 4.15 1.38
CA PHE A 33 24.12 5.35 1.95
C PHE A 33 25.41 5.09 2.74
N SER A 34 25.73 3.83 3.07
CA SER A 34 27.06 3.47 3.60
C SER A 34 28.17 3.64 2.55
N GLN A 35 27.82 3.56 1.28
CA GLN A 35 28.75 3.68 0.15
C GLN A 35 28.64 5.04 -0.57
N THR A 36 27.63 5.86 -0.26
CA THR A 36 27.38 7.12 -0.98
C THR A 36 26.68 8.14 -0.07
N ASN A 37 27.14 9.38 -0.07
CA ASN A 37 26.55 10.43 0.79
C ASN A 37 25.21 10.99 0.25
N THR A 38 24.97 10.88 -1.06
CA THR A 38 23.79 11.43 -1.75
C THR A 38 23.39 10.53 -2.91
N LEU A 39 22.10 10.21 -3.03
CA LEU A 39 21.58 9.35 -4.10
C LEU A 39 20.65 10.16 -5.01
N GLY A 40 21.16 10.64 -6.16
CA GLY A 40 20.36 11.43 -7.10
C GLY A 40 19.71 12.65 -6.45
N ASP A 41 20.50 13.41 -5.67
CA ASP A 41 20.13 14.56 -4.83
C ASP A 41 19.34 14.27 -3.54
N TRP A 42 19.03 13.01 -3.25
CA TRP A 42 18.34 12.63 -2.01
C TRP A 42 19.32 12.36 -0.87
N MET A 43 19.00 12.89 0.31
CA MET A 43 19.63 12.53 1.59
C MET A 43 18.99 11.28 2.21
N VAL A 44 19.72 10.67 3.15
CA VAL A 44 19.29 9.43 3.86
C VAL A 44 17.88 9.56 4.41
N TRP A 45 17.58 10.67 5.07
CA TRP A 45 16.31 10.87 5.78
C TRP A 45 15.16 11.20 4.84
N GLU A 46 15.41 11.87 3.72
CA GLU A 46 14.40 12.12 2.69
C GLU A 46 13.99 10.80 2.02
N LEU A 47 14.96 9.93 1.72
CA LEU A 47 14.68 8.61 1.18
C LEU A 47 13.95 7.71 2.20
N THR A 48 14.34 7.81 3.48
CA THR A 48 13.66 7.09 4.57
C THR A 48 12.19 7.53 4.70
N ALA A 49 11.92 8.84 4.58
CA ALA A 49 10.56 9.36 4.56
C ALA A 49 9.76 8.81 3.36
N LEU A 50 10.37 8.79 2.17
CA LEU A 50 9.76 8.19 0.97
C LEU A 50 9.40 6.71 1.18
N CYS A 51 10.30 5.92 1.77
CA CYS A 51 10.01 4.53 2.13
C CYS A 51 8.85 4.43 3.13
N GLY A 52 8.77 5.34 4.10
CA GLY A 52 7.65 5.44 5.02
C GLY A 52 6.32 5.70 4.30
N VAL A 53 6.30 6.64 3.35
CA VAL A 53 5.13 6.92 2.49
C VAL A 53 4.72 5.68 1.71
N TYR A 54 5.70 5.00 1.13
CA TYR A 54 5.49 3.75 0.41
C TYR A 54 4.80 2.69 1.28
N PHE A 55 5.20 2.54 2.55
CA PHE A 55 4.55 1.61 3.49
C PHE A 55 3.14 2.05 3.88
N ILE A 56 2.90 3.35 4.09
CA ILE A 56 1.56 3.86 4.40
C ILE A 56 0.58 3.55 3.25
N MET A 57 0.99 3.89 2.03
CA MET A 57 0.19 3.65 0.83
C MET A 57 0.01 2.15 0.58
N LEU A 58 1.07 1.35 0.71
CA LEU A 58 1.04 -0.09 0.48
C LEU A 58 0.14 -0.80 1.49
N GLY A 59 0.25 -0.43 2.76
CA GLY A 59 -0.59 -0.91 3.84
C GLY A 59 -2.05 -0.56 3.60
N GLY A 60 -2.35 0.68 3.22
CA GLY A 60 -3.71 1.12 2.87
C GLY A 60 -4.31 0.34 1.70
N ILE A 61 -3.53 0.16 0.63
CA ILE A 61 -3.93 -0.63 -0.55
C ILE A 61 -4.21 -2.08 -0.15
N ASN A 62 -3.31 -2.72 0.58
CA ASN A 62 -3.48 -4.12 0.98
C ASN A 62 -4.58 -4.31 2.04
N MET A 63 -4.87 -3.30 2.85
CA MET A 63 -5.90 -3.35 3.88
C MET A 63 -7.30 -3.37 3.30
N ILE A 64 -7.57 -2.51 2.31
CA ILE A 64 -8.92 -2.27 1.79
C ILE A 64 -9.05 -2.70 0.34
N LEU A 65 -8.17 -2.23 -0.54
CA LEU A 65 -8.35 -2.37 -1.98
C LEU A 65 -8.04 -3.79 -2.47
N SER A 66 -6.86 -4.32 -2.12
CA SER A 66 -6.40 -5.65 -2.56
C SER A 66 -7.40 -6.78 -2.35
N PRO A 67 -7.87 -7.03 -1.12
CA PRO A 67 -8.81 -8.12 -0.86
C PRO A 67 -10.16 -7.92 -1.56
N SER A 68 -10.62 -6.67 -1.60
CA SER A 68 -11.90 -6.27 -2.20
C SER A 68 -11.96 -6.56 -3.70
N LEU A 69 -10.90 -6.22 -4.43
CA LEU A 69 -10.88 -6.42 -5.88
C LEU A 69 -10.63 -7.88 -6.28
N SER A 70 -9.80 -8.61 -5.52
CA SER A 70 -9.63 -10.04 -5.75
C SER A 70 -10.98 -10.76 -5.64
N GLN A 71 -11.77 -10.42 -4.62
CA GLN A 71 -13.10 -10.98 -4.46
C GLN A 71 -14.05 -10.56 -5.59
N PHE A 72 -14.01 -9.30 -6.01
CA PHE A 72 -14.82 -8.84 -7.15
C PHE A 72 -14.51 -9.61 -8.44
N ILE A 73 -13.24 -9.87 -8.73
CA ILE A 73 -12.85 -10.62 -9.92
C ILE A 73 -13.29 -12.08 -9.82
N ASP A 74 -13.20 -12.69 -8.63
CA ASP A 74 -13.73 -14.02 -8.39
C ASP A 74 -15.26 -14.05 -8.59
N ASP A 75 -15.99 -13.04 -8.12
CA ASP A 75 -17.44 -12.92 -8.28
C ASP A 75 -17.86 -12.76 -9.75
N VAL A 76 -17.10 -11.97 -10.52
CA VAL A 76 -17.31 -11.81 -11.97
C VAL A 76 -17.01 -13.13 -12.70
N ARG A 77 -15.90 -13.80 -12.36
CA ARG A 77 -15.49 -15.06 -12.99
C ARG A 77 -16.46 -16.22 -12.70
N GLN A 78 -17.03 -16.25 -11.50
CA GLN A 78 -17.98 -17.28 -11.09
C GLN A 78 -19.43 -16.97 -11.50
N GLY A 79 -19.69 -15.77 -12.05
CA GLY A 79 -21.05 -15.32 -12.38
C GLY A 79 -21.93 -15.09 -11.14
N THR A 80 -21.35 -14.98 -9.96
CA THR A 80 -22.05 -14.76 -8.70
C THR A 80 -22.28 -13.28 -8.38
N LEU A 81 -21.77 -12.37 -9.22
CA LEU A 81 -21.95 -10.93 -9.06
C LEU A 81 -23.43 -10.53 -9.01
N ASP A 82 -24.32 -11.26 -9.68
CA ASP A 82 -25.77 -11.02 -9.67
C ASP A 82 -26.37 -11.12 -8.25
N PHE A 83 -25.81 -11.96 -7.38
CA PHE A 83 -26.20 -12.03 -5.97
C PHE A 83 -25.75 -10.81 -5.16
N THR A 84 -24.66 -10.16 -5.57
CA THR A 84 -24.20 -8.91 -4.97
C THR A 84 -25.04 -7.74 -5.46
N LEU A 85 -25.42 -7.72 -6.75
CA LEU A 85 -26.24 -6.67 -7.36
C LEU A 85 -27.70 -6.68 -6.92
N THR A 86 -28.20 -7.80 -6.40
CA THR A 86 -29.55 -7.91 -5.82
C THR A 86 -29.62 -7.38 -4.38
N LYS A 87 -28.48 -7.03 -3.76
CA LYS A 87 -28.48 -6.38 -2.44
C LYS A 87 -28.82 -4.89 -2.58
N PRO A 88 -29.61 -4.33 -1.65
CA PRO A 88 -30.14 -2.96 -1.74
C PRO A 88 -29.10 -1.86 -1.45
N GLU A 89 -27.82 -2.19 -1.32
CA GLU A 89 -26.75 -1.20 -1.07
C GLU A 89 -25.90 -0.96 -2.30
N ASP A 90 -25.22 0.20 -2.34
CA ASP A 90 -24.37 0.59 -3.46
C ASP A 90 -23.31 -0.49 -3.75
N ALA A 91 -23.38 -1.06 -4.95
CA ALA A 91 -22.44 -2.10 -5.39
C ALA A 91 -20.99 -1.63 -5.30
N GLN A 92 -20.71 -0.34 -5.53
CA GLN A 92 -19.37 0.22 -5.38
C GLN A 92 -18.86 0.17 -3.93
N LEU A 93 -19.73 0.42 -2.95
CA LEU A 93 -19.37 0.44 -1.53
C LEU A 93 -19.25 -0.99 -0.99
N LEU A 94 -20.17 -1.87 -1.38
CA LEU A 94 -20.13 -3.31 -1.09
C LEU A 94 -18.87 -3.98 -1.63
N VAL A 95 -18.47 -3.62 -2.85
CA VAL A 95 -17.24 -4.13 -3.46
C VAL A 95 -16.00 -3.52 -2.81
N SER A 96 -16.02 -2.24 -2.44
CA SER A 96 -14.83 -1.55 -1.87
C SER A 96 -14.52 -1.94 -0.41
N ILE A 97 -15.51 -2.41 0.35
CA ILE A 97 -15.36 -2.75 1.79
C ILE A 97 -15.65 -4.25 2.04
N SER A 98 -15.67 -5.08 0.99
CA SER A 98 -16.10 -6.48 1.11
C SER A 98 -15.24 -7.27 2.11
N ARG A 99 -13.95 -6.94 2.20
CA ARG A 99 -13.00 -7.61 3.09
C ARG A 99 -11.92 -6.63 3.53
N VAL A 100 -11.86 -6.35 4.83
CA VAL A 100 -10.80 -5.52 5.41
C VAL A 100 -9.77 -6.42 6.08
N GLN A 101 -8.52 -6.33 5.64
CA GLN A 101 -7.40 -7.02 6.27
C GLN A 101 -6.80 -6.15 7.37
N MET A 102 -7.36 -6.25 8.59
CA MET A 102 -6.93 -5.45 9.73
C MET A 102 -5.43 -5.59 10.06
N TRP A 103 -4.79 -6.69 9.67
CA TRP A 103 -3.35 -6.92 9.85
C TRP A 103 -2.48 -5.90 9.11
N LYS A 104 -2.93 -5.43 7.94
CA LYS A 104 -2.21 -4.44 7.13
C LYS A 104 -2.24 -3.04 7.74
N LEU A 105 -3.03 -2.83 8.79
CA LEU A 105 -2.93 -1.64 9.64
C LEU A 105 -1.55 -1.52 10.28
N LEU A 106 -0.88 -2.65 10.59
CA LEU A 106 0.48 -2.62 11.12
C LEU A 106 1.47 -2.02 10.12
N ASP A 107 1.32 -2.33 8.82
CA ASP A 107 2.16 -1.73 7.76
C ASP A 107 1.96 -0.21 7.70
N VAL A 108 0.72 0.25 7.85
CA VAL A 108 0.38 1.68 7.90
C VAL A 108 1.00 2.34 9.14
N MET A 109 0.87 1.71 10.30
CA MET A 109 1.45 2.22 11.56
C MET A 109 2.98 2.28 11.50
N LEU A 110 3.62 1.25 10.95
CA LEU A 110 5.07 1.22 10.72
C LEU A 110 5.47 2.35 9.77
N GLY A 111 4.77 2.52 8.66
CA GLY A 111 5.02 3.61 7.71
C GLY A 111 4.89 4.99 8.35
N ILE A 112 3.84 5.24 9.14
CA ILE A 112 3.67 6.50 9.90
C ILE A 112 4.83 6.71 10.88
N GLY A 113 5.25 5.67 11.60
CA GLY A 113 6.39 5.74 12.52
C GLY A 113 7.70 6.09 11.82
N VAL A 114 7.94 5.48 10.64
CA VAL A 114 9.12 5.76 9.81
C VAL A 114 9.11 7.19 9.28
N VAL A 115 7.98 7.67 8.75
CA VAL A 115 7.84 9.06 8.30
C VAL A 115 8.07 10.03 9.46
N GLY A 116 7.44 9.78 10.62
CA GLY A 116 7.59 10.63 11.80
C GLY A 116 9.02 10.70 12.32
N TYR A 117 9.74 9.56 12.31
CA TYR A 117 11.15 9.52 12.69
C TYR A 117 12.04 10.25 11.68
N ALA A 118 11.81 10.04 10.38
CA ALA A 118 12.55 10.73 9.32
C ALA A 118 12.36 12.25 9.39
N VAL A 119 11.11 12.71 9.49
CA VAL A 119 10.74 14.13 9.64
C VAL A 119 11.44 14.77 10.84
N ARG A 120 11.45 14.09 12.00
CA ARG A 120 12.15 14.58 13.19
C ARG A 120 13.66 14.74 12.96
N GLN A 121 14.24 13.89 12.12
CA GLN A 121 15.67 13.88 11.83
C GLN A 121 16.08 14.88 10.73
N LEU A 122 15.16 15.26 9.83
CA LEU A 122 15.33 16.39 8.91
C LEU A 122 15.39 17.75 9.65
N GLY A 123 14.92 17.81 10.90
CA GLY A 123 14.97 18.99 11.77
C GLY A 123 13.76 19.93 11.61
N ASP A 124 13.73 21.02 12.40
CA ASP A 124 12.63 22.00 12.52
C ASP A 124 12.35 22.85 11.24
N GLN A 125 12.84 22.42 10.08
CA GLN A 125 12.59 23.12 8.81
C GLN A 125 11.18 22.86 8.25
N ILE A 126 10.42 21.92 8.85
CA ILE A 126 9.10 21.52 8.37
C ILE A 126 8.04 22.36 9.11
N SER A 127 7.38 23.24 8.38
CA SER A 127 6.26 24.02 8.90
C SER A 127 5.02 23.13 9.07
N TRP A 128 4.11 23.52 9.97
CA TRP A 128 2.78 22.91 10.09
C TRP A 128 2.00 22.94 8.76
N THR A 129 2.25 23.96 7.93
CA THR A 129 1.69 24.04 6.57
C THR A 129 2.18 22.89 5.70
N ASP A 130 3.47 22.56 5.75
CA ASP A 130 4.07 21.52 4.91
C ASP A 130 3.57 20.14 5.32
N ALA A 131 3.44 19.90 6.63
CA ALA A 131 2.83 18.68 7.16
C ALA A 131 1.37 18.52 6.70
N SER A 132 0.59 19.61 6.66
CA SER A 132 -0.79 19.58 6.18
C SER A 132 -0.88 19.32 4.67
N LEU A 133 -0.01 19.95 3.88
CA LEU A 133 0.08 19.73 2.43
C LEU A 133 0.51 18.31 2.11
N PHE A 134 1.45 17.76 2.88
CA PHE A 134 1.86 16.36 2.79
C PHE A 134 0.69 15.41 3.12
N GLY A 135 -0.08 15.70 4.17
CA GLY A 135 -1.27 14.91 4.49
C GLY A 135 -2.31 14.92 3.36
N VAL A 136 -2.56 16.09 2.77
CA VAL A 136 -3.48 16.23 1.62
C VAL A 136 -2.95 15.51 0.39
N SER A 137 -1.66 15.63 0.06
CA SER A 137 -1.07 14.95 -1.09
C SER A 137 -1.10 13.43 -0.95
N LEU A 138 -0.88 12.92 0.26
CA LEU A 138 -1.01 11.51 0.59
C LEU A 138 -2.46 11.01 0.38
N LEU A 139 -3.45 11.77 0.84
CA LEU A 139 -4.87 11.45 0.63
C LEU A 139 -5.24 11.45 -0.85
N LEU A 140 -4.80 12.46 -1.60
CA LEU A 140 -5.02 12.52 -3.05
C LEU A 140 -4.36 11.34 -3.78
N GLY A 141 -3.15 10.96 -3.37
CA GLY A 141 -2.49 9.74 -3.86
C GLY A 141 -3.32 8.49 -3.62
N GLY A 142 -3.88 8.34 -2.42
CA GLY A 142 -4.81 7.25 -2.08
C GLY A 142 -6.05 7.22 -2.97
N ILE A 143 -6.67 8.39 -3.21
CA ILE A 143 -7.84 8.53 -4.08
C ILE A 143 -7.51 8.18 -5.54
N ILE A 144 -6.34 8.59 -6.03
CA ILE A 144 -5.87 8.26 -7.39
C ILE A 144 -5.71 6.74 -7.52
N VAL A 145 -5.06 6.09 -6.56
CA VAL A 145 -4.88 4.63 -6.57
C VAL A 145 -6.24 3.92 -6.52
N TYR A 146 -7.17 4.40 -5.69
CA TYR A 146 -8.53 3.87 -5.64
C TYR A 146 -9.27 3.99 -6.98
N SER A 147 -9.23 5.17 -7.58
CA SER A 147 -9.85 5.43 -8.88
C SER A 147 -9.26 4.54 -9.98
N PHE A 148 -7.93 4.38 -9.96
CA PHE A 148 -7.22 3.49 -10.87
C PHE A 148 -7.64 2.03 -10.68
N TRP A 149 -7.76 1.57 -9.44
CA TRP A 149 -8.19 0.20 -9.12
C TRP A 149 -9.62 -0.10 -9.56
N ILE A 150 -10.56 0.83 -9.40
CA ILE A 150 -11.94 0.66 -9.90
C ILE A 150 -11.96 0.59 -11.43
N MET A 151 -11.17 1.43 -12.10
CA MET A 151 -11.06 1.35 -13.55
C MET A 151 -10.58 -0.05 -14.00
N LEU A 152 -9.61 -0.64 -13.29
CA LEU A 152 -9.18 -2.02 -13.54
C LEU A 152 -10.28 -3.05 -13.25
N ALA A 153 -11.07 -2.84 -12.19
CA ALA A 153 -12.22 -3.69 -11.87
C ALA A 153 -13.20 -3.77 -13.05
N THR A 154 -13.56 -2.62 -13.64
CA THR A 154 -14.53 -2.59 -14.75
C THR A 154 -14.05 -3.36 -15.99
N LEU A 155 -12.74 -3.49 -16.20
CA LEU A 155 -12.18 -4.30 -17.28
C LEU A 155 -12.41 -5.81 -17.08
N ALA A 156 -12.63 -6.27 -15.85
CA ALA A 156 -12.89 -7.68 -15.54
C ALA A 156 -14.18 -8.23 -16.16
N PHE A 157 -15.14 -7.35 -16.49
CA PHE A 157 -16.34 -7.75 -17.23
C PHE A 157 -16.03 -8.21 -18.66
N TRP A 158 -14.98 -7.66 -19.28
CA TRP A 158 -14.62 -7.96 -20.67
C TRP A 158 -13.49 -8.99 -20.75
N PHE A 159 -12.60 -9.00 -19.77
CA PHE A 159 -11.40 -9.84 -19.76
C PHE A 159 -11.47 -10.89 -18.64
N ILE A 160 -11.53 -12.17 -19.01
CA ILE A 160 -11.64 -13.32 -18.07
C ILE A 160 -10.37 -13.51 -17.21
N ARG A 161 -9.22 -12.95 -17.62
CA ARG A 161 -7.92 -13.05 -16.91
C ARG A 161 -7.33 -11.69 -16.57
N VAL A 162 -7.96 -10.96 -15.64
CA VAL A 162 -7.44 -9.68 -15.11
C VAL A 162 -6.29 -9.88 -14.12
N GLU A 163 -6.06 -11.10 -13.63
CA GLU A 163 -5.01 -11.43 -12.65
C GLU A 163 -3.61 -10.91 -13.07
N ASN A 164 -3.29 -10.96 -14.36
CA ASN A 164 -2.01 -10.47 -14.89
C ASN A 164 -1.84 -8.94 -14.77
N ILE A 165 -2.94 -8.19 -14.79
CA ILE A 165 -2.90 -6.73 -14.66
C ILE A 165 -2.45 -6.33 -13.25
N PHE A 166 -2.75 -7.15 -12.23
CA PHE A 166 -2.21 -6.91 -10.87
C PHE A 166 -0.71 -7.03 -10.79
N PHE A 167 -0.12 -7.99 -11.51
CA PHE A 167 1.33 -8.10 -11.55
C PHE A 167 1.97 -6.82 -12.10
N ILE A 168 1.37 -6.21 -13.13
CA ILE A 168 1.85 -4.95 -13.70
C ILE A 168 1.71 -3.82 -12.68
N PHE A 169 0.55 -3.70 -12.03
CA PHE A 169 0.34 -2.71 -10.98
C PHE A 169 1.36 -2.86 -9.85
N TRP A 170 1.55 -4.08 -9.34
CA TRP A 170 2.49 -4.35 -8.25
C TRP A 170 3.94 -4.10 -8.67
N SER A 171 4.31 -4.44 -9.91
CA SER A 171 5.64 -4.13 -10.45
C SER A 171 5.89 -2.62 -10.49
N MET A 172 4.93 -1.86 -11.01
CA MET A 172 5.03 -0.40 -11.09
C MET A 172 5.02 0.25 -9.70
N TYR A 173 4.16 -0.23 -8.80
CA TYR A 173 4.11 0.25 -7.42
C TYR A 173 5.42 -0.04 -6.68
N ASN A 174 5.99 -1.24 -6.85
CA ASN A 174 7.28 -1.61 -6.27
C ASN A 174 8.43 -0.73 -6.79
N ALA A 175 8.37 -0.28 -8.05
CA ALA A 175 9.35 0.67 -8.59
C ALA A 175 9.26 2.04 -7.91
N GLY A 176 8.06 2.49 -7.55
CA GLY A 176 7.84 3.75 -6.83
C GLY A 176 8.45 3.83 -5.43
N ARG A 177 9.06 2.75 -4.91
CA ARG A 177 9.80 2.77 -3.64
C ARG A 177 11.12 3.55 -3.72
N TRP A 178 11.67 3.70 -4.92
CA TRP A 178 12.93 4.37 -5.19
C TRP A 178 12.69 5.71 -5.88
N PRO A 179 13.54 6.73 -5.66
CA PRO A 179 13.37 8.02 -6.26
C PRO A 179 13.56 7.94 -7.77
N VAL A 180 12.80 8.77 -8.48
CA VAL A 180 12.75 8.79 -9.95
C VAL A 180 14.13 9.07 -10.55
N THR A 181 14.99 9.81 -9.84
CA THR A 181 16.35 10.19 -10.27
C THR A 181 17.34 9.02 -10.39
N ILE A 182 16.99 7.83 -9.90
CA ILE A 182 17.82 6.62 -10.05
C ILE A 182 17.52 5.87 -11.36
N TYR A 183 16.35 6.08 -11.95
CA TYR A 183 15.97 5.41 -13.18
C TYR A 183 16.63 6.08 -14.40
N PRO A 184 17.23 5.30 -15.34
CA PRO A 184 17.91 5.82 -16.52
C PRO A 184 16.95 6.39 -17.58
#